data_AF-A0A165U7A1-F1
#
_entry.id   AF-A0A165U7A1-F1
#
_cell.length_a   1.000
_cell.length_b   1.000
_cell.length_c   1.000
_cell.angle_alpha   90.00
_cell.angle_beta   90.00
_cell.angle_gamma   90.00
#
_symmetry.space_group_name_H-M   'P 1'
#
loop_
_entity.id
_entity.type
_entity.pdbx_description
1 polymer ?
#
loop_
_entity_poly.entity_id
_entity_poly.type
_entity_poly.pdbx_seq_one_letter_code
_entity_poly.pdbx_strand_id
1 'polypeptide(L)'
;MSVGPRGNVSTAGIRWASGLQTTTPSTITATSLLPNMSQNVRKTFMKNWFAVEATPIFAIVGLVMVGGTWYLTRLARGPTVVWTHSNPTPWNDIKPNEGTKLLTVNQHFDKSWERKKL
;
A
#
# COMPACT_ATOMS: atom_id res chain seq x y z
N MET A 1 -65.64 77.08 28.79
CA MET A 1 -64.83 75.88 29.07
C MET A 1 -64.46 75.24 27.74
N SER A 2 -63.19 75.35 27.30
CA SER A 2 -62.53 74.52 26.28
C SER A 2 -61.07 75.04 26.22
N VAL A 3 -60.10 74.48 26.92
CA VAL A 3 -59.31 73.27 26.58
C VAL A 3 -58.91 73.30 25.10
N GLY A 4 -57.64 73.32 24.66
CA GLY A 4 -56.32 73.21 25.28
C GLY A 4 -55.29 73.07 24.14
N PRO A 5 -53.96 73.16 24.40
CA PRO A 5 -52.90 73.32 23.40
C PRO A 5 -52.04 72.05 23.20
N ARG A 6 -51.15 72.05 22.18
CA ARG A 6 -49.70 71.66 22.23
C ARG A 6 -49.20 70.97 20.95
N GLY A 7 -47.98 71.35 20.57
CA GLY A 7 -47.24 70.85 19.42
C GLY A 7 -46.92 69.36 19.51
N ASN A 8 -46.81 68.74 18.35
CA ASN A 8 -46.58 67.30 18.24
C ASN A 8 -45.07 67.02 18.14
N VAL A 9 -44.58 66.35 19.17
CA VAL A 9 -43.20 65.88 19.34
C VAL A 9 -42.95 64.62 18.52
N SER A 10 -41.87 64.60 17.74
CA SER A 10 -41.33 63.39 17.12
C SER A 10 -41.05 62.33 18.18
N THR A 11 -41.89 61.29 18.20
CA THR A 11 -41.76 60.16 19.11
C THR A 11 -40.68 59.22 18.58
N ALA A 12 -39.43 59.45 18.98
CA ALA A 12 -38.37 58.44 18.89
C ALA A 12 -38.74 57.31 19.86
N GLY A 13 -39.17 56.17 19.29
CA GLY A 13 -39.53 54.98 20.06
C GLY A 13 -38.32 54.42 20.81
N ILE A 14 -38.30 54.62 22.11
CA ILE A 14 -37.42 53.92 23.06
C ILE A 14 -37.96 52.49 23.18
N ARG A 15 -37.27 51.52 22.54
CA ARG A 15 -37.53 50.09 22.74
C ARG A 15 -36.85 49.63 24.03
N TRP A 16 -37.65 49.35 25.05
CA TRP A 16 -37.23 48.72 26.29
C TRP A 16 -36.77 47.28 26.04
N ALA A 17 -35.54 46.96 26.43
CA ALA A 17 -35.06 45.60 26.54
C ALA A 17 -35.72 44.92 27.74
N SER A 18 -36.61 43.96 27.49
CA SER A 18 -37.08 43.03 28.51
C SER A 18 -37.40 41.70 27.86
N GLY A 19 -36.87 40.61 28.42
CA GLY A 19 -37.23 39.24 28.05
C GLY A 19 -36.03 38.35 27.75
N LEU A 20 -35.58 37.64 28.78
CA LEU A 20 -34.69 36.48 28.71
C LEU A 20 -35.14 35.49 27.62
N GLN A 21 -34.23 35.11 26.72
CA GLN A 21 -34.46 34.03 25.77
C GLN A 21 -34.13 32.70 26.46
N THR A 22 -35.16 32.03 26.96
CA THR A 22 -35.08 30.66 27.50
C THR A 22 -34.79 29.68 26.37
N THR A 23 -33.67 28.96 26.49
CA THR A 23 -33.24 27.93 25.54
C THR A 23 -34.14 26.69 25.64
N THR A 24 -34.80 26.35 24.54
CA THR A 24 -35.44 25.04 24.33
C THR A 24 -34.51 24.19 23.45
N PRO A 25 -34.03 23.02 23.91
CA PRO A 25 -33.18 22.18 23.09
C PRO A 25 -34.00 21.57 21.95
N SER A 26 -33.53 21.76 20.72
CA SER A 26 -34.07 21.17 19.51
C SER A 26 -34.03 19.64 19.59
N THR A 27 -35.19 19.01 19.36
CA THR A 27 -35.29 17.58 19.05
C THR A 27 -34.63 17.33 17.70
N ILE A 28 -33.31 17.12 17.71
CA ILE A 28 -32.55 16.62 16.57
C ILE A 28 -32.76 15.11 16.49
N THR A 29 -33.47 14.68 15.46
CA THR A 29 -33.56 13.29 15.00
C THR A 29 -32.14 12.73 14.84
N ALA A 30 -31.71 11.89 15.79
CA ALA A 30 -30.37 11.33 15.88
C ALA A 30 -30.14 10.21 14.86
N THR A 31 -30.06 10.54 13.57
CA THR A 31 -29.78 9.54 12.51
C THR A 31 -28.79 10.02 11.44
N SER A 32 -27.86 10.91 11.78
CA SER A 32 -26.82 11.37 10.83
C SER A 32 -25.40 11.45 11.39
N LEU A 33 -25.13 10.98 12.61
CA LEU A 33 -23.84 11.18 13.29
C LEU A 33 -23.00 9.91 13.45
N LEU A 34 -23.00 9.03 12.46
CA LEU A 34 -21.89 8.09 12.32
C LEU A 34 -20.99 8.61 11.20
N PRO A 35 -19.86 9.28 11.51
CA PRO A 35 -18.87 9.51 10.49
C PRO A 35 -18.50 8.15 9.91
N ASN A 36 -18.63 8.02 8.59
CA ASN A 36 -18.12 6.88 7.84
C ASN A 36 -16.57 6.93 7.90
N MET A 37 -16.00 6.64 9.07
CA MET A 37 -14.56 6.71 9.36
C MET A 37 -13.76 5.72 8.51
N SER A 38 -14.40 4.66 8.00
CA SER A 38 -13.75 3.62 7.19
C SER A 38 -13.23 4.14 5.84
N GLN A 39 -13.97 5.04 5.18
CA GLN A 39 -13.60 5.54 3.85
C GLN A 39 -12.46 6.58 3.92
N ASN A 40 -12.43 7.38 4.98
CA ASN A 40 -11.42 8.45 5.15
C ASN A 40 -10.05 7.89 5.53
N VAL A 41 -10.00 6.85 6.39
CA VAL A 41 -8.75 6.15 6.72
C VAL A 41 -8.17 5.45 5.50
N ARG A 42 -9.01 4.74 4.72
CA ARG A 42 -8.57 4.08 3.47
C ARG A 42 -8.05 5.07 2.43
N LYS A 43 -8.70 6.23 2.25
CA LYS A 43 -8.24 7.27 1.33
C LYS A 43 -6.93 7.94 1.75
N THR A 44 -6.75 8.24 3.04
CA THR A 44 -5.48 8.78 3.56
C THR A 44 -4.34 7.75 3.47
N PHE A 45 -4.63 6.49 3.81
CA PHE A 45 -3.66 5.41 3.70
C PHE A 45 -3.23 5.16 2.24
N MET A 46 -4.16 5.16 1.27
CA MET A 46 -3.82 5.02 -0.15
C MET A 46 -3.05 6.22 -0.73
N LYS A 47 -3.25 7.44 -0.22
CA LYS A 47 -2.47 8.62 -0.66
C LYS A 47 -0.99 8.53 -0.29
N ASN A 48 -0.69 8.00 0.91
CA ASN A 48 0.70 7.80 1.34
C ASN A 48 1.33 6.55 0.70
N TRP A 49 0.52 5.54 0.38
CA TRP A 49 0.98 4.33 -0.32
C TRP A 49 1.37 4.59 -1.78
N PHE A 50 0.70 5.53 -2.44
CA PHE A 50 1.03 6.03 -3.77
C PHE A 50 1.73 7.39 -3.74
N ALA A 51 2.35 7.76 -2.61
CA ALA A 51 3.22 8.93 -2.58
C ALA A 51 4.36 8.69 -3.59
N VAL A 52 4.55 9.63 -4.51
CA VAL A 52 5.59 9.56 -5.55
C VAL A 52 6.98 9.34 -4.96
N GLU A 53 7.19 9.76 -3.71
CA GLU A 53 8.44 9.63 -2.96
C GLU A 53 8.70 8.21 -2.41
N ALA A 54 7.66 7.41 -2.16
CA ALA A 54 7.80 6.03 -1.68
C ALA A 54 7.98 5.02 -2.82
N THR A 55 7.55 5.40 -4.04
CA THR A 55 7.62 4.56 -5.24
C THR A 55 9.04 4.07 -5.58
N PRO A 56 10.11 4.89 -5.48
CA PRO A 56 11.47 4.45 -5.76
C PRO A 56 11.96 3.40 -4.76
N ILE A 57 11.60 3.53 -3.48
CA ILE A 57 12.03 2.61 -2.44
C ILE A 57 11.40 1.24 -2.67
N PHE A 58 10.08 1.19 -2.92
CA PHE A 58 9.40 -0.08 -3.23
C PHE A 58 9.88 -0.71 -4.53
N ALA A 59 10.23 0.08 -5.54
CA ALA A 59 10.78 -0.44 -6.80
C ALA A 59 12.11 -1.18 -6.58
N ILE A 60 13.04 -0.58 -5.83
CA ILE A 60 14.35 -1.21 -5.56
C ILE A 60 14.19 -2.44 -4.66
N VAL A 61 13.41 -2.33 -3.58
CA VAL A 61 13.17 -3.48 -2.68
C VAL A 61 12.50 -4.63 -3.42
N GLY A 62 11.50 -4.32 -4.25
CA GLY A 62 10.83 -5.30 -5.11
C GLY A 62 11.81 -5.97 -6.07
N LEU A 63 12.65 -5.18 -6.75
CA LEU A 63 13.67 -5.70 -7.67
C LEU A 63 14.67 -6.61 -6.95
N VAL A 64 15.15 -6.21 -5.77
CA VAL A 64 16.11 -7.01 -4.98
C VAL A 64 15.49 -8.32 -4.52
N MET A 65 14.25 -8.31 -4.03
CA MET A 65 13.57 -9.52 -3.55
C MET A 65 13.25 -10.48 -4.71
N VAL A 66 12.77 -9.97 -5.83
CA VAL A 66 12.51 -10.76 -7.04
C VAL A 66 13.81 -11.29 -7.62
N GLY A 67 14.83 -10.44 -7.78
CA GLY A 67 16.14 -10.80 -8.32
C GLY A 67 16.88 -11.81 -7.43
N GLY A 68 16.86 -11.60 -6.11
CA GLY A 68 17.45 -12.51 -5.13
C GLY A 68 16.77 -13.88 -5.13
N THR A 69 15.43 -13.90 -5.13
CA THR A 69 14.65 -15.15 -5.21
C THR A 69 14.89 -15.87 -6.53
N TRP A 70 14.88 -15.15 -7.65
CA TRP A 70 15.18 -15.70 -8.97
C TRP A 70 16.58 -16.30 -9.01
N TYR A 71 17.58 -15.60 -8.50
CA TYR A 71 18.96 -16.08 -8.46
C TYR A 71 19.11 -17.32 -7.57
N LEU A 72 18.44 -17.36 -6.41
CA LEU A 72 18.40 -18.53 -5.55
C LEU A 72 17.76 -19.75 -6.27
N THR A 73 16.64 -19.54 -6.97
CA THR A 73 16.02 -20.62 -7.76
C THR A 73 16.89 -21.08 -8.93
N ARG A 74 17.66 -20.17 -9.55
CA ARG A 74 18.64 -20.49 -10.60
C ARG A 74 19.79 -21.34 -10.07
N LEU A 75 20.28 -21.03 -8.86
CA LEU A 75 21.32 -21.80 -8.18
C LEU A 75 20.83 -23.19 -7.76
N ALA A 76 19.62 -23.29 -7.21
CA ALA A 76 19.04 -24.55 -6.76
C ALA A 76 18.86 -25.56 -7.91
N ARG A 77 18.67 -25.07 -9.15
CA ARG A 77 18.50 -25.88 -10.36
C ARG A 77 19.77 -25.98 -11.22
N GLY A 78 20.94 -25.62 -10.68
CA GLY A 78 22.20 -25.77 -11.40
C GLY A 78 22.54 -27.25 -11.71
N PRO A 79 23.24 -27.53 -12.84
CA PRO A 79 23.67 -28.88 -13.23
C PRO A 79 24.86 -29.34 -12.38
N THR A 80 24.70 -29.38 -11.05
CA THR A 80 25.76 -29.85 -10.15
C THR A 80 25.69 -31.37 -9.98
N VAL A 81 26.85 -32.02 -9.90
CA VAL A 81 26.95 -33.44 -9.59
C VAL A 81 26.74 -33.59 -8.08
N VAL A 82 25.59 -34.13 -7.69
CA VAL A 82 25.21 -34.29 -6.29
C VAL A 82 24.90 -35.75 -6.03
N TRP A 83 25.37 -36.25 -4.91
CA TRP A 83 25.05 -37.59 -4.42
C TRP A 83 23.60 -37.61 -3.95
N THR A 84 22.79 -38.50 -4.53
CA THR A 84 21.41 -38.72 -4.07
C THR A 84 21.27 -40.16 -3.61
N HIS A 85 20.34 -40.43 -2.68
CA HIS A 85 20.11 -41.80 -2.23
C HIS A 85 19.77 -42.75 -3.40
N SER A 86 19.09 -42.22 -4.42
CA SER A 86 18.67 -42.99 -5.58
C SER A 86 19.73 -43.15 -6.67
N ASN A 87 20.83 -42.39 -6.61
CA ASN A 87 21.96 -42.50 -7.53
C ASN A 87 23.27 -42.26 -6.77
N PRO A 88 23.86 -43.34 -6.20
CA PRO A 88 25.08 -43.25 -5.40
C PRO A 88 26.35 -42.99 -6.23
N THR A 89 26.29 -43.11 -7.57
CA THR A 89 27.45 -42.92 -8.45
C THR A 89 27.12 -41.99 -9.60
N PRO A 90 26.91 -40.68 -9.32
CA PRO A 90 26.39 -39.74 -10.31
C PRO A 90 27.33 -39.47 -11.49
N TRP A 91 28.61 -39.85 -11.40
CA TRP A 91 29.57 -39.75 -12.51
C TRP A 91 29.32 -40.78 -13.62
N ASN A 92 28.59 -41.86 -13.36
CA ASN A 92 28.34 -42.90 -14.37
C ASN A 92 27.37 -42.45 -15.47
N ASP A 93 26.58 -41.39 -15.21
CA ASP A 93 25.60 -40.85 -16.16
C ASP A 93 26.16 -39.73 -17.03
N ILE A 94 27.39 -39.27 -16.76
CA ILE A 94 28.02 -38.14 -17.45
C ILE A 94 28.87 -38.69 -18.59
N LYS A 95 28.56 -38.30 -19.83
CA LYS A 95 29.35 -38.74 -20.98
C LYS A 95 30.62 -37.89 -21.12
N PRO A 96 31.72 -38.44 -21.67
CA PRO A 96 32.97 -37.69 -21.85
C PRO A 96 32.85 -36.43 -22.71
N ASN A 97 31.83 -36.36 -23.57
CA ASN A 97 31.56 -35.22 -24.46
C ASN A 97 30.54 -34.20 -23.88
N GLU A 98 30.12 -34.38 -22.62
CA GLU A 98 29.15 -33.50 -21.96
C GLU A 98 29.81 -32.64 -20.88
N GLY A 99 29.60 -31.32 -20.97
CA GLY A 99 30.08 -30.36 -19.99
C GLY A 99 29.13 -30.23 -18.81
N THR A 100 29.64 -30.44 -17.59
CA THR A 100 28.89 -30.26 -16.34
C THR A 100 28.89 -28.82 -15.84
N LYS A 101 29.87 -28.01 -16.27
CA LYS A 101 30.02 -26.63 -15.83
C LYS A 101 29.13 -25.71 -16.66
N LEU A 102 28.50 -24.73 -15.99
CA LEU A 102 27.69 -23.69 -16.64
C LEU A 102 28.51 -22.76 -17.53
N LEU A 103 29.81 -22.60 -17.25
CA LEU A 103 30.73 -21.75 -17.99
C LEU A 103 32.04 -22.49 -18.22
N THR A 104 32.47 -22.53 -19.47
CA THR A 104 33.72 -23.16 -19.90
C THR A 104 34.46 -22.18 -20.82
N VAL A 105 35.61 -21.67 -20.37
CA VAL A 105 36.35 -20.62 -21.10
C VAL A 105 37.27 -21.19 -22.17
N ASN A 106 37.94 -22.31 -21.88
CA ASN A 106 38.90 -22.96 -22.79
C ASN A 106 38.51 -24.39 -23.19
N GLN A 107 37.50 -24.99 -22.56
CA GLN A 107 37.08 -26.37 -22.82
C GLN A 107 35.75 -26.35 -23.56
N HIS A 108 35.76 -26.70 -24.84
CA HIS A 108 34.55 -26.81 -25.64
C HIS A 108 34.00 -28.23 -25.53
N PHE A 109 32.76 -28.34 -25.09
CA PHE A 109 32.00 -29.59 -25.09
C PHE A 109 30.86 -29.47 -26.10
N ASP A 110 30.56 -30.54 -26.82
CA ASP A 110 29.48 -30.54 -27.82
C ASP A 110 28.10 -30.43 -27.18
N LYS A 111 27.97 -30.81 -25.91
CA LYS A 111 26.69 -30.91 -25.19
C LYS A 111 26.83 -30.46 -23.74
N SER A 112 25.77 -29.87 -23.19
CA SER A 112 25.65 -29.57 -21.76
C SER A 112 24.94 -30.70 -21.03
N TRP A 113 25.51 -31.16 -19.92
CA TRP A 113 24.87 -32.15 -19.06
C TRP A 113 23.79 -31.49 -18.18
N GLU A 114 22.62 -32.11 -18.10
CA GLU A 114 21.53 -31.67 -17.23
C GLU A 114 21.12 -32.75 -16.23
N ARG A 115 20.89 -32.34 -14.98
CA ARG A 115 20.38 -33.22 -13.92
C ARG A 115 18.89 -33.47 -14.13
N LYS A 116 18.52 -34.69 -14.51
CA LYS A 116 17.11 -35.10 -14.72
C LYS A 116 16.35 -35.42 -13.43
N LYS A 117 17.05 -35.71 -12.33
CA LYS A 117 16.46 -36.19 -11.07
C LYS A 117 17.03 -35.41 -9.88
N LEU A 118 16.15 -34.86 -9.04
CA LEU A 118 16.50 -34.20 -7.79
C LEU A 118 16.46 -35.20 -6.63
#